data_AF-A0A399RE02-F1
#
_entry.id   AF-A0A399RE02-F1
#
_cell.length_a   1.000
_cell.length_b   1.000
_cell.length_c   1.000
_cell.angle_alpha   90.00
_cell.angle_beta   90.00
_cell.angle_gamma   90.00
#
_symmetry.space_group_name_H-M   'P 1'
#
loop_
_entity.id
_entity.type
_entity.pdbx_description
1 polymer ?
#
loop_
_entity_poly.entity_id
_entity_poly.type
_entity_poly.pdbx_seq_one_letter_code
_entity_poly.pdbx_strand_id
1 'polypeptide(L)' 'GLGIPLARVVAVGDGANDLEMMAAAGLSVAFDAKPAVRRRADVCVDRRDLAQVLALLGLPR' A
#
# COMPACT_ATOMS: atom_id res chain seq x y z
N GLY A 1 -16.98 10.33 -6.92
CA GLY A 1 -16.16 9.16 -6.54
C GLY A 1 -17.00 7.90 -6.62
N LEU A 2 -16.38 6.71 -6.53
CA LEU A 2 -17.03 5.40 -6.72
C LEU A 2 -17.92 4.94 -5.56
N GLY A 3 -18.13 5.75 -4.51
CA GLY A 3 -18.93 5.37 -3.33
C GLY A 3 -18.29 4.29 -2.43
N ILE A 4 -17.01 3.98 -2.64
CA ILE A 4 -16.27 2.98 -1.87
C ILE A 4 -15.77 3.62 -0.57
N PRO A 5 -16.08 3.08 0.63
CA PRO A 5 -15.53 3.58 1.89
C PRO A 5 -14.01 3.46 1.92
N LEU A 6 -13.31 4.47 2.47
CA LEU A 6 -11.83 4.47 2.58
C LEU A 6 -11.28 3.26 3.34
N ALA A 7 -12.02 2.76 4.34
CA ALA A 7 -11.68 1.53 5.05
C ALA A 7 -11.62 0.27 4.15
N ARG A 8 -12.16 0.33 2.92
CA ARG A 8 -12.10 -0.74 1.92
C ARG A 8 -11.15 -0.41 0.75
N VAL A 9 -10.34 0.64 0.89
CA VAL A 9 -9.34 1.05 -0.10
C VAL A 9 -7.97 0.58 0.35
N VAL A 10 -7.20 0.06 -0.60
CA VAL A 10 -5.78 -0.26 -0.42
C VAL A 10 -4.96 0.71 -1.26
N ALA A 11 -3.98 1.37 -0.64
CA ALA A 11 -3.01 2.22 -1.31
C ALA A 11 -1.65 1.52 -1.37
N VAL A 12 -1.01 1.53 -2.54
CA VAL A 12 0.35 1.02 -2.73
C VAL A 12 1.22 2.16 -3.22
N GLY A 13 2.37 2.39 -2.58
CA GLY A 13 3.28 3.50 -2.91
C GLY A 13 4.72 3.22 -2.48
N ASP A 14 5.66 4.01 -2.99
CA ASP A 14 7.11 3.86 -2.77
C ASP A 14 7.77 5.16 -2.27
N GLY A 15 7.11 6.30 -2.49
CA GLY A 15 7.64 7.64 -2.34
C GLY A 15 6.94 8.48 -1.28
N ALA A 16 7.58 9.59 -0.90
CA ALA A 16 7.03 10.52 0.08
C ALA A 16 5.76 11.24 -0.43
N ASN A 17 5.62 11.38 -1.75
CA ASN A 17 4.44 11.90 -2.42
C ASN A 17 3.19 11.03 -2.21
N ASP A 18 3.35 9.75 -1.85
CA ASP A 18 2.24 8.82 -1.65
C ASP A 18 1.68 8.87 -0.22
N LEU A 19 2.37 9.54 0.71
CA LEU A 19 2.07 9.43 2.14
C LEU A 19 0.67 9.91 2.52
N GLU A 20 0.17 10.98 1.90
CA GLU A 20 -1.20 11.46 2.16
C GLU A 20 -2.25 10.47 1.64
N MET A 21 -2.01 9.89 0.46
CA MET A 21 -2.86 8.84 -0.11
C MET A 21 -2.83 7.58 0.76
N MET A 22 -1.65 7.16 1.23
CA MET A 22 -1.46 5.99 2.08
C MET A 22 -2.13 6.18 3.44
N ALA A 23 -2.01 7.35 4.06
CA ALA A 23 -2.63 7.66 5.34
C ALA A 23 -4.17 7.71 5.29
N ALA A 24 -4.75 7.98 4.11
CA ALA A 24 -6.19 8.01 3.92
C ALA A 24 -6.80 6.62 3.66
N ALA A 25 -6.01 5.65 3.20
CA ALA A 25 -6.48 4.30 2.88
C ALA A 25 -6.70 3.44 4.13
N GLY A 26 -7.58 2.46 4.04
CA GLY A 26 -7.80 1.47 5.11
C GLY A 26 -6.63 0.50 5.29
N LEU A 27 -5.83 0.30 4.23
CA LEU A 27 -4.57 -0.44 4.26
C LEU A 27 -3.57 0.23 3.32
N SER A 28 -2.34 0.41 3.78
CA SER A 28 -1.25 0.97 3.01
C SER A 28 -0.09 -0.02 2.86
N VAL A 29 0.41 -0.16 1.63
CA VAL A 29 1.52 -1.06 1.30
C VAL A 29 2.69 -0.24 0.74
N ALA A 30 3.79 -0.21 1.47
CA ALA A 30 5.07 0.30 0.99
C ALA A 30 5.72 -0.72 0.07
N PHE A 31 5.81 -0.42 -1.23
CA PHE A 31 6.41 -1.30 -2.24
C PHE A 31 7.81 -0.81 -2.63
N ASP A 32 8.84 -1.61 -2.36
CA ASP A 32 10.26 -1.25 -2.55
C ASP A 32 10.58 0.19 -2.08
N ALA A 33 9.96 0.58 -0.97
CA ALA A 33 9.83 1.98 -0.61
C ALA A 33 11.03 2.52 0.17
N LYS A 34 11.23 3.83 0.13
CA LYS A 34 12.26 4.51 0.94
C LYS A 34 11.98 4.33 2.44
N PRO A 35 13.01 4.39 3.33
CA PRO A 35 12.82 4.20 4.77
C PRO A 35 11.77 5.12 5.42
N ALA A 36 11.60 6.34 4.90
CA ALA A 36 10.58 7.27 5.40
C ALA A 36 9.14 6.82 5.13
N VAL A 37 8.92 6.11 4.03
CA VAL A 37 7.62 5.57 3.64
C VAL A 37 7.36 4.27 4.39
N ARG A 38 8.35 3.39 4.48
CA ARG A 38 8.27 2.12 5.23
C ARG A 38 7.84 2.31 6.69
N ARG A 39 8.32 3.37 7.36
CA ARG A 39 7.93 3.69 8.75
C ARG A 39 6.49 4.14 8.93
N ARG A 40 5.78 4.47 7.85
CA ARG A 40 4.42 5.04 7.85
C ARG A 40 3.40 4.14 7.17
N ALA A 41 3.84 3.04 6.54
CA ALA A 41 2.96 2.08 5.89
C ALA A 41 2.58 0.94 6.86
N ASP A 42 1.43 0.33 6.65
CA ASP A 42 0.97 -0.81 7.45
C ASP A 42 1.75 -2.09 7.12
N VAL A 43 2.07 -2.27 5.83
CA VAL A 43 2.82 -3.43 5.32
C VAL A 43 3.94 -2.97 4.40
N CYS A 44 5.09 -3.64 4.45
CA CYS A 44 6.20 -3.42 3.51
C CYS A 44 6.42 -4.65 2.64
N VAL A 45 6.56 -4.42 1.33
CA VAL A 45 6.97 -5.42 0.33
C VAL A 45 8.33 -4.97 -0.21
N ASP A 46 9.40 -5.59 0.28
CA ASP A 46 10.78 -5.17 -0.01
C ASP A 46 11.36 -5.81 -1.29
N ARG A 47 10.61 -6.67 -1.96
CA ARG A 47 10.99 -7.31 -3.21
C ARG A 47 10.24 -6.61 -4.35
N ARG A 48 10.95 -6.29 -5.44
CA ARG A 48 10.38 -5.71 -6.67
C ARG A 48 9.51 -6.71 -7.46
N ASP A 49 8.50 -7.27 -6.80
CA ASP A 49 7.46 -8.12 -7.38
C ASP A 49 6.10 -7.69 -6.85
N LEU A 50 5.38 -6.90 -7.65
CA LEU A 50 4.08 -6.35 -7.26
C LEU A 50 3.02 -7.45 -7.07
N ALA A 51 3.21 -8.65 -7.64
CA ALA A 51 2.30 -9.76 -7.44
C ALA A 51 2.26 -10.24 -5.97
N GLN A 52 3.23 -9.87 -5.14
CA GLN A 52 3.16 -10.13 -3.70
C GLN A 52 2.02 -9.39 -3.01
N VAL A 53 1.51 -8.29 -3.59
CA VAL A 53 0.32 -7.60 -3.08
C VAL A 53 -0.93 -8.47 -3.22
N LEU A 54 -1.01 -9.36 -4.23
CA LEU A 54 -2.18 -10.23 -4.41
C LEU A 54 -2.42 -11.13 -3.20
N ALA A 55 -1.35 -11.70 -2.63
CA ALA A 55 -1.43 -12.50 -1.42
C ALA A 55 -1.94 -11.70 -0.21
N LEU A 56 -1.58 -10.42 -0.08
CA LEU A 56 -2.10 -9.53 0.98
C LEU A 56 -3.61 -9.29 0.84
N LEU A 57 -4.12 -9.38 -0.39
CA LEU A 57 -5.54 -9.25 -0.71
C LEU A 57 -6.29 -10.60 -0.67
N GLY A 58 -5.62 -11.70 -0.30
CA GLY A 58 -6.20 -13.04 -0.30
C GLY A 58 -6.45 -13.60 -1.71
N LEU A 59 -5.75 -13.10 -2.72
CA LEU A 59 -5.89 -13.51 -4.11
C LEU A 59 -4.78 -14.49 -4.53
N PRO A 60 -5.07 -15.41 -5.47
CA PRO A 60 -4.04 -16.23 -6.09
C PRO A 60 -3.11 -15.36 -6.97
N ARG A 61 -1.93 -15.90 -7.29
CA ARG A 61 -1.06 -15.32 -8.33
C ARG A 61 -1.65 -15.52 -9.71
#